data_AF-A0A7C4I1L6-F1
#
_entry.id   AF-A0A7C4I1L6-F1
#
_cell.length_a   1.000
_cell.length_b   1.000
_cell.length_c   1.000
_cell.angle_alpha   90.00
_cell.angle_beta   90.00
_cell.angle_gamma   90.00
#
_symmetry.space_group_name_H-M   'P 1'
#
loop_
_entity.id
_entity.type
_entity.pdbx_description
1 polymer ?
#
loop_
_entity_poly.entity_id
_entity_poly.type
_entity_poly.pdbx_seq_one_letter_code
_entity_poly.pdbx_strand_id
1 'polypeptide(L)'
;MMVGFGRRVSRKISLIALFSIIVFLSKIWLPSPIDKFLIFIQALCYALANLLIGRFGGTITGMVSGLMIQFWRPAFIPFTFLFAVFYGLLIDLSILIFKVRSSSNVPTLKMIYALSTASIILGVVSMYVTVSLGVMPPIPLLYLAILIGGTLNGALAGYIASQIWNRYLLKKKL
;
A
#
# COMPACT_ATOMS: atom_id res chain seq x y z
N MET A 1 -28.93 7.44 20.10
CA MET A 1 -28.10 6.32 19.58
C MET A 1 -27.52 6.56 18.16
N MET A 2 -28.08 7.45 17.33
CA MET A 2 -27.58 7.70 15.95
C MET A 2 -26.26 8.49 15.84
N VAL A 3 -25.89 9.29 16.85
CA VAL A 3 -24.68 10.14 16.83
C VAL A 3 -23.37 9.33 16.85
N GLY A 4 -23.38 8.14 17.48
CA GLY A 4 -22.19 7.27 17.56
C GLY A 4 -21.83 6.54 16.26
N PHE A 5 -22.79 6.36 15.36
CA PHE A 5 -22.56 5.71 14.07
C PHE A 5 -21.91 6.67 13.08
N GLY A 6 -22.42 7.90 12.98
CA GLY A 6 -21.86 8.95 12.12
C GLY A 6 -20.41 9.28 12.45
N ARG A 7 -20.04 9.34 13.73
CA ARG A 7 -18.66 9.65 14.17
C ARG A 7 -17.65 8.58 13.76
N ARG A 8 -18.04 7.30 13.79
CA ARG A 8 -17.17 6.19 13.36
C ARG A 8 -17.01 6.13 11.83
N VAL A 9 -18.09 6.37 11.09
CA VAL A 9 -18.06 6.40 9.62
C VAL A 9 -17.27 7.59 9.11
N SER A 10 -17.52 8.79 9.65
CA SER A 10 -16.78 10.02 9.29
C SER A 10 -15.28 9.83 9.51
N ARG A 11 -14.86 9.29 10.67
CA ARG A 11 -13.45 9.02 10.95
C ARG A 11 -12.81 8.06 9.94
N LYS A 12 -13.52 6.99 9.54
CA LYS A 12 -13.02 6.04 8.53
C LYS A 12 -12.83 6.74 7.18
N ILE A 13 -13.81 7.52 6.74
CA ILE A 13 -13.73 8.27 5.47
C ILE A 13 -12.56 9.26 5.51
N SER A 14 -12.39 10.00 6.61
CA SER A 14 -11.27 10.94 6.77
C SER A 14 -9.91 10.24 6.69
N LEU A 15 -9.76 9.07 7.31
CA LEU A 15 -8.52 8.29 7.23
C LEU A 15 -8.23 7.80 5.81
N ILE A 16 -9.25 7.28 5.12
CA ILE A 16 -9.13 6.85 3.71
C ILE A 16 -8.67 8.02 2.85
N ALA A 17 -9.34 9.18 2.97
CA ALA A 17 -9.01 10.37 2.20
C ALA A 17 -7.59 10.85 2.48
N LEU A 18 -7.22 10.95 3.76
CA LEU A 18 -5.90 11.43 4.19
C LEU A 18 -4.79 10.52 3.66
N PHE A 19 -4.90 9.20 3.86
CA PHE A 19 -3.91 8.26 3.34
C PHE A 19 -3.86 8.27 1.82
N SER A 20 -5.01 8.36 1.14
CA SER A 20 -5.06 8.40 -0.33
C SER A 20 -4.35 9.63 -0.90
N ILE A 21 -4.54 10.80 -0.28
CA ILE A 21 -3.88 12.05 -0.66
C ILE A 21 -2.37 11.95 -0.45
N ILE A 22 -1.91 11.38 0.67
CA ILE A 22 -0.48 11.15 0.92
C ILE A 22 0.12 10.26 -0.18
N VAL A 23 -0.55 9.16 -0.52
CA VAL A 23 -0.11 8.27 -1.59
C VAL A 23 -0.07 9.00 -2.94
N PHE A 24 -1.10 9.77 -3.26
CA PHE A 24 -1.17 10.56 -4.48
C PHE A 24 -0.01 11.56 -4.60
N LEU A 25 0.19 12.40 -3.58
CA LEU A 25 1.28 13.38 -3.54
C LEU A 25 2.66 12.72 -3.64
N SER A 26 2.85 11.53 -3.03
CA SER A 26 4.11 10.80 -3.13
C SER A 26 4.45 10.32 -4.55
N LYS A 27 3.46 10.15 -5.43
CA LYS A 27 3.64 9.64 -6.80
C LYS A 27 3.66 10.72 -7.88
N ILE A 28 3.17 11.92 -7.58
CA ILE A 28 3.17 13.04 -8.54
C ILE A 28 4.59 13.42 -8.96
N TRP A 29 5.54 13.36 -8.02
CA TRP A 29 6.89 13.88 -8.21
C TRP A 29 7.86 12.91 -8.91
N LEU A 30 7.45 11.68 -9.22
CA LEU A 30 8.38 10.68 -9.80
C LEU A 30 7.94 10.18 -11.18
N PRO A 31 8.78 10.36 -12.22
CA PRO A 31 8.57 9.72 -13.50
C PRO A 31 8.76 8.20 -13.37
N SER A 32 8.01 7.43 -14.16
CA SER A 32 8.23 5.98 -14.23
C SER A 32 9.54 5.69 -14.94
N PRO A 33 10.30 4.66 -14.54
CA PRO A 33 10.01 3.61 -13.53
C PRO A 33 10.49 3.91 -12.10
N ILE A 34 10.98 5.14 -11.82
CA ILE A 34 11.55 5.50 -10.51
C ILE A 34 10.47 5.51 -9.41
N ASP A 35 9.21 5.72 -9.79
CA ASP A 35 8.04 5.61 -8.90
C ASP A 35 7.91 4.24 -8.22
N LYS A 36 8.51 3.19 -8.78
CA LYS A 36 8.55 1.84 -8.19
C LYS A 36 9.51 1.74 -6.99
N PHE A 37 10.41 2.70 -6.78
CA PHE A 37 11.27 2.76 -5.59
C PHE A 37 10.61 3.44 -4.38
N LEU A 38 9.50 4.17 -4.58
CA LEU A 38 8.77 4.83 -3.48
C LEU A 38 7.48 4.10 -3.08
N ILE A 39 7.39 2.80 -3.43
CA ILE A 39 6.33 1.90 -2.96
C ILE A 39 6.26 1.89 -1.43
N PHE A 40 7.35 2.23 -0.73
CA PHE A 40 7.38 2.36 0.73
C PHE A 40 6.23 3.20 1.30
N ILE A 41 6.01 4.43 0.81
CA ILE A 41 4.97 5.33 1.36
C ILE A 41 3.59 4.75 1.08
N GLN A 42 3.39 4.21 -0.12
CA GLN A 42 2.15 3.56 -0.53
C GLN A 42 1.83 2.34 0.36
N ALA A 43 2.82 1.46 0.54
CA ALA A 43 2.72 0.26 1.36
C ALA A 43 2.40 0.59 2.82
N LEU A 44 3.10 1.59 3.37
CA LEU A 44 2.90 2.06 4.74
C LEU A 44 1.48 2.60 4.95
N CYS A 45 1.00 3.45 4.03
CA CYS A 45 -0.34 4.02 4.13
C CYS A 45 -1.43 2.94 4.02
N TYR A 46 -1.31 2.00 3.09
CA TYR A 46 -2.29 0.92 2.93
C TYR A 46 -2.31 -0.02 4.14
N ALA A 47 -1.14 -0.35 4.67
CA ALA A 47 -1.02 -1.15 5.88
C ALA A 47 -1.66 -0.48 7.11
N LEU A 48 -1.37 0.81 7.33
CA LEU A 48 -1.97 1.57 8.42
C LEU A 48 -3.47 1.74 8.23
N ALA A 49 -3.94 1.92 6.99
CA ALA A 49 -5.35 1.97 6.66
C ALA A 49 -6.06 0.67 7.06
N ASN A 50 -5.49 -0.51 6.74
CA ASN A 50 -6.02 -1.79 7.21
C ASN A 50 -6.09 -1.86 8.75
N LEU A 51 -5.01 -1.52 9.44
CA LEU A 51 -4.96 -1.63 10.90
C LEU A 51 -5.94 -0.68 11.61
N LEU A 52 -6.16 0.52 11.07
CA LEU A 52 -7.04 1.54 11.66
C LEU A 52 -8.52 1.39 11.30
N ILE A 53 -8.82 1.02 10.04
CA ILE A 53 -10.19 0.96 9.52
C ILE A 53 -10.77 -0.44 9.68
N GLY A 54 -9.91 -1.45 9.65
CA GLY A 54 -10.23 -2.88 9.66
C GLY A 54 -9.97 -3.53 8.29
N ARG A 55 -10.58 -4.71 8.12
CA ARG A 55 -10.48 -5.51 6.89
C ARG A 55 -10.86 -4.66 5.67
N PHE A 56 -10.05 -4.73 4.61
CA PHE A 56 -10.19 -3.95 3.37
C PHE A 56 -9.78 -2.47 3.42
N GLY A 57 -9.23 -1.99 4.54
CA GLY A 57 -8.78 -0.59 4.66
C GLY A 57 -7.71 -0.22 3.62
N GLY A 58 -6.77 -1.12 3.32
CA GLY A 58 -5.74 -0.91 2.31
C GLY A 58 -6.32 -0.87 0.89
N THR A 59 -7.23 -1.79 0.56
CA THR A 59 -7.90 -1.90 -0.75
C THR A 59 -8.69 -0.65 -1.08
N ILE A 60 -9.51 -0.15 -0.14
CA ILE A 60 -10.34 1.05 -0.38
C ILE A 60 -9.45 2.28 -0.55
N THR A 61 -8.39 2.41 0.27
CA THR A 61 -7.39 3.47 0.11
C THR A 61 -6.66 3.35 -1.24
N GLY A 62 -6.40 2.12 -1.69
CA GLY A 62 -5.84 1.80 -3.01
C GLY A 62 -6.73 2.20 -4.17
N MET A 63 -8.04 1.97 -4.05
CA MET A 63 -9.02 2.42 -5.05
C MET A 63 -9.03 3.94 -5.18
N VAL A 64 -9.17 4.66 -4.07
CA VAL A 64 -9.26 6.13 -4.10
C VAL A 64 -7.96 6.75 -4.59
N SER A 65 -6.81 6.34 -4.05
CA SER A 65 -5.51 6.83 -4.53
C SER A 65 -5.23 6.45 -5.99
N GLY A 66 -5.56 5.22 -6.41
CA GLY A 66 -5.41 4.77 -7.79
C GLY A 66 -6.23 5.61 -8.77
N LEU A 67 -7.46 5.95 -8.42
CA LEU A 67 -8.31 6.84 -9.23
C LEU A 67 -7.70 8.23 -9.35
N MET A 68 -7.12 8.79 -8.28
CA MET A 68 -6.48 10.10 -8.35
C MET A 68 -5.22 10.07 -9.24
N ILE A 69 -4.39 9.04 -9.08
CA ILE A 69 -3.11 8.92 -9.82
C ILE A 69 -3.36 8.68 -11.32
N GLN A 70 -4.39 7.93 -11.70
CA GLN A 70 -4.64 7.61 -13.11
C GLN A 70 -4.86 8.89 -13.95
N PHE A 71 -5.51 9.91 -13.40
CA PHE A 71 -5.71 11.19 -14.08
C PHE A 71 -4.40 11.98 -14.27
N TRP A 72 -3.42 11.76 -13.39
CA TRP A 72 -2.10 12.37 -13.50
C TRP A 72 -1.17 11.60 -14.47
N ARG A 73 -1.43 10.30 -14.68
CA ARG A 73 -0.58 9.40 -15.48
C ARG A 73 -1.39 8.71 -16.59
N PRO A 74 -1.84 9.47 -17.61
CA PRO A 74 -2.71 8.95 -18.66
C PRO A 74 -2.05 7.82 -19.49
N ALA A 75 -0.72 7.85 -19.64
CA ALA A 75 0.04 6.85 -20.38
C ALA A 75 -0.08 5.40 -19.84
N PHE A 76 -0.53 5.23 -18.59
CA PHE A 76 -0.67 3.92 -17.94
C PHE A 76 -2.12 3.63 -17.51
N ILE A 77 -3.11 4.30 -18.12
CA ILE A 77 -4.52 3.94 -17.93
C ILE A 77 -4.81 2.65 -18.75
N PRO A 78 -5.54 1.66 -18.20
CA PRO A 78 -6.15 1.58 -16.86
C PRO A 78 -5.26 0.90 -15.80
N PHE A 79 -4.06 0.47 -16.17
CA PHE A 79 -3.19 -0.36 -15.33
C PHE A 79 -2.78 0.28 -14.01
N THR A 80 -2.60 1.61 -13.97
CA THR A 80 -2.24 2.32 -12.73
C THR A 80 -3.28 2.13 -11.63
N PHE A 81 -4.56 2.24 -11.97
CA PHE A 81 -5.66 1.99 -11.04
C PHE A 81 -5.71 0.53 -10.65
N LEU A 82 -5.63 -0.39 -11.62
CA LEU A 82 -5.67 -1.83 -11.35
C LEU A 82 -4.54 -2.27 -10.40
N PHE A 83 -3.32 -1.81 -10.62
CA PHE A 83 -2.19 -2.13 -9.73
C PHE A 83 -2.35 -1.51 -8.34
N ALA A 84 -2.91 -0.31 -8.21
CA ALA A 84 -3.17 0.29 -6.91
C ALA A 84 -4.20 -0.50 -6.09
N VAL A 85 -5.30 -0.90 -6.74
CA VAL A 85 -6.34 -1.75 -6.11
C VAL A 85 -5.78 -3.12 -5.77
N PHE A 86 -5.09 -3.76 -6.71
CA PHE A 86 -4.47 -5.07 -6.53
C PHE A 86 -3.45 -5.05 -5.39
N TYR A 87 -2.65 -3.99 -5.27
CA TYR A 87 -1.69 -3.86 -4.18
C TYR A 87 -2.35 -3.69 -2.81
N GLY A 88 -3.37 -2.84 -2.71
CA GLY A 88 -4.15 -2.68 -1.48
C GLY A 88 -4.76 -4.01 -1.04
N LEU A 89 -5.28 -4.79 -2.00
CA LEU A 89 -5.83 -6.12 -1.75
C LEU A 89 -4.76 -7.12 -1.30
N LEU A 90 -3.59 -7.14 -1.96
CA LEU A 90 -2.47 -7.99 -1.55
C LEU A 90 -2.03 -7.69 -0.12
N ILE A 91 -1.89 -6.41 0.24
CA ILE A 91 -1.54 -6.01 1.61
C ILE A 91 -2.60 -6.49 2.60
N ASP A 92 -3.88 -6.28 2.29
CA ASP A 92 -4.97 -6.68 3.18
C ASP A 92 -5.00 -8.19 3.39
N LEU A 93 -4.80 -8.96 2.32
CA LEU A 93 -4.73 -10.42 2.37
C LEU A 93 -3.48 -10.89 3.11
N SER A 94 -2.31 -10.31 2.86
CA SER A 94 -1.08 -10.67 3.56
C SER A 94 -1.19 -10.41 5.06
N ILE A 95 -1.68 -9.23 5.48
CA ILE A 95 -1.93 -8.92 6.90
C ILE A 95 -2.87 -9.96 7.54
N LEU A 96 -3.90 -10.38 6.81
CA LEU A 96 -4.85 -11.41 7.25
C LEU A 96 -4.21 -12.80 7.35
N ILE A 97 -3.47 -13.24 6.32
CA ILE A 97 -2.80 -14.55 6.25
C ILE A 97 -1.75 -14.68 7.35
N PHE A 98 -0.93 -13.65 7.55
CA PHE A 98 0.07 -13.60 8.62
C PHE A 98 -0.55 -13.34 10.00
N LYS A 99 -1.89 -13.26 10.10
CA LYS A 99 -2.68 -13.07 11.33
C LYS A 99 -2.21 -11.87 12.14
N VAL A 100 -1.89 -10.76 11.47
CA VAL A 100 -1.53 -9.51 12.12
C VAL A 100 -2.82 -8.88 12.68
N ARG A 101 -3.04 -9.02 13.98
CA ARG A 101 -4.24 -8.50 14.66
C ARG A 101 -3.99 -7.09 15.18
N SER A 102 -4.92 -6.17 14.91
CA SER A 102 -4.89 -4.81 15.47
C SER A 102 -5.25 -4.77 16.96
N SER A 103 -5.83 -5.83 17.54
CA SER A 103 -6.27 -5.83 18.93
C SER A 103 -5.12 -5.82 19.95
N SER A 104 -3.91 -6.21 19.53
CA SER A 104 -2.72 -6.40 20.38
C SER A 104 -1.45 -5.84 19.72
N ASN A 105 -0.32 -6.00 20.40
CA ASN A 105 1.01 -5.70 19.87
C ASN A 105 1.20 -6.41 18.52
N VAL A 106 1.51 -5.64 17.47
CA VAL A 106 1.73 -6.16 16.12
C VAL A 106 3.17 -6.65 16.04
N PRO A 107 3.41 -7.96 15.84
CA PRO A 107 4.78 -8.47 15.74
C PRO A 107 5.45 -7.94 14.48
N THR A 108 6.52 -7.17 14.67
CA THR A 108 7.29 -6.50 13.60
C THR A 108 7.68 -7.44 12.48
N LEU A 109 8.18 -8.64 12.81
CA LEU A 109 8.58 -9.62 11.79
C LEU A 109 7.42 -10.06 10.90
N LYS A 110 6.23 -10.33 11.46
CA LYS A 110 5.07 -10.72 10.64
C LYS A 110 4.62 -9.58 9.73
N MET A 111 4.73 -8.33 10.20
CA MET A 111 4.39 -7.15 9.40
C MET A 111 5.38 -6.94 8.24
N ILE A 112 6.67 -7.12 8.51
CA ILE A 112 7.73 -7.12 7.50
C ILE A 112 7.45 -8.19 6.44
N TYR A 113 7.24 -9.45 6.85
CA TYR A 113 6.95 -10.53 5.90
C TYR A 113 5.69 -10.26 5.09
N ALA A 114 4.60 -9.82 5.72
CA ALA A 114 3.35 -9.52 5.03
C ALA A 114 3.54 -8.47 3.92
N LEU A 115 4.19 -7.35 4.24
CA LEU A 115 4.37 -6.25 3.28
C LEU A 115 5.43 -6.57 2.23
N SER A 116 6.52 -7.24 2.59
CA SER A 116 7.53 -7.70 1.63
C SER A 116 6.94 -8.68 0.62
N THR A 117 6.16 -9.68 1.06
CA THR A 117 5.51 -10.64 0.16
C THR A 117 4.54 -9.93 -0.79
N ALA A 118 3.72 -9.01 -0.28
CA ALA A 118 2.81 -8.22 -1.13
C ALA A 118 3.58 -7.39 -2.17
N SER A 119 4.69 -6.75 -1.78
CA SER A 119 5.53 -5.96 -2.69
C SER A 119 6.23 -6.80 -3.75
N ILE A 120 6.71 -8.00 -3.39
CA ILE A 120 7.31 -8.93 -4.36
C ILE A 120 6.28 -9.35 -5.40
N ILE A 121 5.10 -9.79 -4.96
CA ILE A 121 4.04 -10.24 -5.87
C ILE A 121 3.62 -9.08 -6.79
N LEU A 122 3.40 -7.88 -6.24
CA LEU A 122 3.09 -6.72 -7.07
C LEU A 122 4.21 -6.42 -8.05
N GLY A 123 5.47 -6.45 -7.62
CA GLY A 123 6.64 -6.19 -8.45
C GLY A 123 6.70 -7.13 -9.65
N VAL A 124 6.56 -8.44 -9.40
CA VAL A 124 6.55 -9.47 -10.46
C VAL A 124 5.37 -9.27 -11.42
N VAL A 125 4.15 -9.11 -10.89
CA VAL A 125 2.94 -8.97 -11.71
C VAL A 125 2.99 -7.69 -12.54
N SER A 126 3.36 -6.57 -11.92
CA SER A 126 3.48 -5.28 -12.60
C SER A 126 4.55 -5.34 -13.69
N MET A 127 5.71 -5.92 -13.39
CA MET A 127 6.78 -6.11 -14.36
C MET A 127 6.31 -6.95 -15.55
N TYR A 128 5.75 -8.14 -15.31
CA TYR A 128 5.24 -9.03 -16.36
C TYR A 128 4.30 -8.31 -17.31
N VAL A 129 3.28 -7.62 -16.76
CA VAL A 129 2.31 -6.86 -17.56
C VAL A 129 2.99 -5.72 -18.33
N THR A 130 3.87 -4.94 -17.71
CA THR A 130 4.53 -3.81 -18.41
C THR A 130 5.47 -4.25 -19.53
N VAL A 131 6.06 -5.43 -19.41
CA VAL A 131 6.95 -6.01 -20.43
C VAL A 131 6.11 -6.60 -21.57
N SER A 132 5.04 -7.35 -21.26
CA SER A 132 4.13 -7.90 -22.27
C SER A 132 3.44 -6.82 -23.11
N LEU A 133 3.20 -5.64 -22.54
CA LEU A 133 2.63 -4.49 -23.26
C LEU A 133 3.66 -3.64 -24.00
N GLY A 134 4.96 -3.98 -23.93
CA GLY A 134 6.03 -3.24 -24.59
C GLY A 134 6.34 -1.87 -23.96
N VAL A 135 5.81 -1.57 -22.77
CA VAL A 135 6.02 -0.28 -22.08
C VAL A 135 7.39 -0.21 -21.41
N MET A 136 7.98 -1.37 -21.09
CA MET A 136 9.25 -1.47 -20.40
C MET A 136 10.22 -2.37 -21.18
N PRO A 137 11.48 -1.96 -21.38
CA PRO A 137 12.45 -2.75 -22.14
C PRO A 137 12.83 -4.03 -21.38
N PRO A 138 13.11 -5.14 -22.08
CA PRO A 138 13.39 -6.43 -21.46
C PRO A 138 14.82 -6.55 -20.93
N ILE A 139 15.16 -5.72 -19.94
CA ILE A 139 16.50 -5.66 -19.34
C ILE A 139 16.48 -6.36 -17.97
N PRO A 140 17.15 -7.53 -17.83
CA PRO A 140 17.14 -8.31 -16.58
C PRO A 140 17.62 -7.55 -15.35
N LEU A 141 18.59 -6.64 -15.53
CA LEU A 141 19.13 -5.82 -14.43
C LEU A 141 18.05 -4.90 -13.83
N LEU A 142 17.20 -4.32 -14.68
CA LEU A 142 16.13 -3.42 -14.24
C LEU A 142 15.06 -4.19 -13.45
N TYR A 143 14.84 -5.46 -13.78
CA TYR A 143 13.94 -6.36 -13.07
C TYR A 143 14.44 -6.69 -11.67
N LEU A 144 15.73 -7.05 -11.57
CA LEU A 144 16.38 -7.28 -10.27
C LEU A 144 16.32 -6.02 -9.40
N ALA A 145 16.58 -4.84 -9.98
CA ALA A 145 16.50 -3.58 -9.24
C ALA A 145 15.08 -3.30 -8.70
N ILE A 146 14.03 -3.55 -9.48
CA ILE A 146 12.64 -3.37 -9.04
C ILE A 146 12.28 -4.39 -7.96
N LEU A 147 12.71 -5.65 -8.07
CA LEU A 147 12.41 -6.68 -7.07
C LEU A 147 13.14 -6.41 -5.76
N ILE A 148 14.44 -6.10 -5.81
CA ILE A 148 15.24 -5.77 -4.63
C ILE A 148 14.69 -4.49 -3.99
N GLY A 149 14.49 -3.43 -4.78
CA GLY A 149 13.92 -2.17 -4.32
C GLY A 149 12.53 -2.36 -3.70
N GLY A 150 11.63 -3.07 -4.37
CA GLY A 150 10.28 -3.35 -3.88
C GLY A 150 10.27 -4.15 -2.58
N THR A 151 11.16 -5.15 -2.46
CA THR A 151 11.28 -5.99 -1.26
C THR A 151 11.81 -5.19 -0.08
N LEU A 152 12.89 -4.41 -0.28
CA LEU A 152 13.46 -3.57 0.77
C LEU A 152 12.44 -2.51 1.24
N ASN A 153 11.72 -1.88 0.31
CA ASN A 153 10.67 -0.93 0.64
C ASN A 153 9.50 -1.57 1.38
N GLY A 154 9.08 -2.78 0.99
CA GLY A 154 8.07 -3.54 1.72
C GLY A 154 8.50 -3.87 3.15
N ALA A 155 9.76 -4.28 3.33
CA ALA A 155 10.32 -4.57 4.63
C ALA A 155 10.39 -3.32 5.52
N LEU A 156 10.90 -2.20 4.98
CA LEU A 156 10.95 -0.91 5.67
C LEU A 156 9.54 -0.44 6.05
N ALA A 157 8.58 -0.56 5.13
CA ALA A 157 7.19 -0.20 5.39
C ALA A 157 6.60 -1.05 6.51
N GLY A 158 6.89 -2.35 6.55
CA GLY A 158 6.40 -3.23 7.60
C GLY A 158 7.03 -2.97 8.96
N TYR A 159 8.32 -2.65 8.99
CA TYR A 159 9.00 -2.23 10.20
C TYR A 159 8.42 -0.92 10.74
N ILE A 160 8.28 0.10 9.89
CA ILE A 160 7.78 1.41 10.30
C ILE A 160 6.29 1.33 10.69
N ALA A 161 5.48 0.56 9.94
CA ALA A 161 4.07 0.34 10.28
C ALA A 161 3.91 -0.28 11.67
N SER A 162 4.72 -1.30 12.01
CA SER A 162 4.63 -1.93 13.33
C SER A 162 5.09 -0.98 14.44
N GLN A 163 6.14 -0.20 14.23
CA GLN A 163 6.60 0.80 15.21
C GLN A 163 5.54 1.88 15.44
N ILE A 164 4.95 2.41 14.37
CA ILE A 164 3.86 3.40 14.45
C ILE A 164 2.69 2.81 15.23
N TRP A 165 2.29 1.58 14.90
CA TRP A 165 1.20 0.89 15.58
C TRP A 165 1.47 0.71 17.07
N ASN A 166 2.58 0.06 17.41
CA ASN A 166 2.88 -0.37 18.77
C ASN A 166 3.19 0.82 19.71
N ARG A 167 3.87 1.85 19.20
CA ARG A 167 4.27 3.00 20.03
C ARG A 167 3.18 4.06 20.18
N TYR A 168 2.49 4.39 19.10
CA TYR A 168 1.60 5.56 19.06
C TYR A 168 0.12 5.22 19.02
N LEU A 169 -0.27 4.16 18.30
CA LEU A 169 -1.69 3.86 18.06
C LEU A 169 -2.26 2.87 19.09
N LEU A 170 -1.47 1.89 19.52
CA LEU A 170 -1.89 0.89 20.50
C LEU A 170 -2.15 1.50 21.89
N LYS A 171 -1.29 2.44 22.32
CA LYS A 171 -1.42 3.16 23.59
C LYS A 171 -2.63 4.09 23.62
N LYS A 172 -3.06 4.56 22.45
CA LYS A 172 -4.08 5.59 22.30
C LYS A 172 -5.43 5.00 21.89
N LYS A 173 -5.73 3.77 22.35
CA LYS A 173 -7.02 3.10 22.11
C LYS A 173 -8.16 4.06 22.46
N LEU A 174 -8.69 4.68 21.40
CA LEU A 174 -9.93 5.44 21.34
C LEU A 174 -11.11 4.49 21.51
#